data_AF-A0A3N8CVW0-F1
#
_entry.id   AF-A0A3N8CVW0-F1
#
_cell.length_a   1.000
_cell.length_b   1.000
_cell.length_c   1.000
_cell.angle_alpha   90.00
_cell.angle_beta   90.00
_cell.angle_gamma   90.00
#
_symmetry.space_group_name_H-M   'P 1'
#
loop_
_entity.id
_entity.type
_entity.pdbx_description
1 polymer ?
#
loop_
_entity_poly.entity_id
_entity_poly.type
_entity_poly.pdbx_seq_one_letter_code
_entity_poly.pdbx_strand_id
1 'polypeptide(L)'
;MTYAKKTPAADRVLAAMTPGEVQSPSDVAKRFGTAAALVRPVLEQLVTAGSLSRVRRPRVKLPNYILAGTEKNMTQSDGYVGIPAAARTYVVTTGDLDAYMSEIRRRADLCMMVRR
;
A
#
# COMPACT_ATOMS: atom_id res chain seq x y z
N MET A 1 -5.46 22.48 -32.17
CA MET A 1 -4.16 22.21 -31.53
C MET A 1 -3.82 20.73 -31.68
N THR A 2 -2.95 20.39 -32.63
CA THR A 2 -2.45 19.03 -32.83
C THR A 2 -1.32 18.79 -31.83
N TYR A 3 -1.64 18.18 -30.69
CA TYR A 3 -0.62 17.71 -29.76
C TYR A 3 0.17 16.60 -30.45
N ALA A 4 1.41 16.89 -30.87
CA ALA A 4 2.34 15.88 -31.33
C ALA A 4 2.48 14.84 -30.23
N LYS A 5 2.00 13.63 -30.49
CA LYS A 5 2.09 12.49 -29.56
C LYS A 5 3.58 12.18 -29.39
N LYS A 6 4.17 12.61 -28.27
CA LYS A 6 5.55 12.30 -27.92
C LYS A 6 5.64 10.83 -27.52
N THR A 7 5.73 9.93 -28.48
CA THR A 7 6.04 8.53 -28.20
C THR A 7 7.53 8.43 -27.85
N PRO A 8 7.92 7.90 -26.68
CA PRO A 8 9.32 7.76 -26.32
C PRO A 8 10.01 6.71 -27.20
N ALA A 9 11.25 6.97 -27.58
CA ALA A 9 12.08 6.02 -28.32
C ALA A 9 12.42 4.79 -27.45
N ALA A 10 12.55 3.62 -28.06
CA ALA A 10 12.79 2.34 -27.39
C ALA A 10 14.04 2.37 -26.50
N ASP A 11 15.15 2.93 -26.99
CA ASP A 11 16.42 3.03 -26.24
C ASP A 11 16.27 3.87 -24.97
N ARG A 12 15.49 4.95 -25.06
CA ARG A 12 15.21 5.80 -23.90
C ARG A 12 14.35 5.06 -22.88
N VAL A 13 13.39 4.27 -23.34
CA VAL A 13 12.57 3.42 -22.45
C VAL A 13 13.46 2.42 -21.72
N LEU A 14 14.36 1.72 -22.40
CA LEU A 14 15.30 0.79 -21.78
C LEU A 14 16.22 1.49 -20.78
N ALA A 15 16.81 2.63 -21.14
CA ALA A 15 17.68 3.40 -20.26
C ALA A 15 16.96 3.94 -19.01
N ALA A 16 15.65 4.18 -19.13
CA ALA A 16 14.83 4.63 -18.01
C ALA A 16 14.34 3.48 -17.12
N MET A 17 14.49 2.20 -17.51
CA MET A 17 14.07 1.06 -16.68
C MET A 17 15.16 0.68 -15.67
N THR A 18 14.74 0.27 -14.48
CA THR A 18 15.63 -0.15 -13.41
C THR A 18 15.83 -1.67 -13.51
N PRO A 19 17.08 -2.17 -13.61
CA PRO A 19 17.36 -3.59 -13.56
C PRO A 19 16.76 -4.25 -12.30
N GLY A 20 16.05 -5.37 -12.47
CA GLY A 20 15.44 -6.13 -11.38
C GLY A 20 14.12 -5.59 -10.85
N GLU A 21 13.66 -4.43 -11.32
CA GLU A 21 12.38 -3.85 -10.91
C GLU A 21 11.28 -4.20 -11.92
N VAL A 22 10.13 -4.67 -11.41
CA VAL A 22 8.94 -4.88 -12.23
C VAL A 22 8.22 -3.54 -12.38
N GLN A 23 8.18 -3.00 -13.60
CA GLN A 23 7.59 -1.70 -13.88
C GLN A 23 6.28 -1.83 -14.65
N SER A 24 5.28 -1.05 -14.26
CA SER A 24 4.03 -0.96 -15.00
C SER A 24 4.16 0.03 -16.18
N PRO A 25 3.40 -0.13 -17.28
CA PRO A 25 3.36 0.85 -18.36
C PRO A 25 3.04 2.27 -17.90
N SER A 26 2.24 2.40 -16.84
CA SER A 26 1.88 3.69 -16.25
C SER A 26 3.06 4.36 -15.58
N ASP A 27 3.90 3.61 -14.88
CA ASP A 27 5.07 4.16 -14.19
C ASP A 27 6.16 4.57 -15.19
N VAL A 28 6.36 3.79 -16.25
CA VAL A 28 7.23 4.17 -17.37
C VAL A 28 6.70 5.44 -18.04
N ALA A 29 5.39 5.51 -18.32
CA ALA A 29 4.79 6.67 -18.98
C ALA A 29 4.90 7.97 -18.16
N LYS A 30 4.80 7.89 -16.82
CA LYS A 30 5.06 9.03 -15.93
C LYS A 30 6.46 9.60 -16.10
N ARG A 31 7.49 8.75 -16.25
CA ARG A 31 8.89 9.19 -16.46
C ARG A 31 9.06 10.00 -17.75
N PHE A 32 8.24 9.73 -18.75
CA PHE A 32 8.27 10.43 -20.05
C PHE A 32 7.22 11.55 -20.16
N GLY A 33 6.36 11.74 -19.16
CA GLY A 33 5.25 12.71 -19.23
C GLY A 33 4.24 12.36 -20.33
N THR A 34 3.97 11.07 -20.55
CA THR A 34 3.12 10.59 -21.66
C THR A 34 2.01 9.67 -21.17
N ALA A 35 1.09 9.31 -22.06
CA ALA A 35 0.04 8.35 -21.76
C ALA A 35 0.57 6.90 -21.88
N ALA A 36 0.17 6.03 -20.95
CA ALA A 36 0.54 4.61 -20.97
C ALA A 36 0.13 3.89 -22.28
N ALA A 37 -0.95 4.34 -22.92
CA ALA A 37 -1.41 3.82 -24.21
C ALA A 37 -0.37 4.02 -25.34
N LEU A 38 0.44 5.08 -25.28
CA LEU A 38 1.48 5.36 -26.27
C LEU A 38 2.78 4.59 -26.01
N VAL A 39 3.05 4.27 -24.75
CA VAL A 39 4.27 3.55 -24.34
C VAL A 39 4.12 2.04 -24.54
N ARG A 40 2.89 1.51 -24.45
CA ARG A 40 2.59 0.08 -24.61
C ARG A 40 3.14 -0.54 -25.90
N PRO A 41 2.86 0.00 -27.10
CA PRO A 41 3.38 -0.58 -28.33
C PRO A 41 4.91 -0.72 -28.32
N VAL A 42 5.61 0.26 -27.72
CA VAL A 42 7.08 0.26 -27.60
C VAL A 42 7.54 -0.84 -26.64
N LEU A 43 6.87 -0.99 -25.49
CA LEU A 43 7.18 -2.07 -24.54
C LEU A 43 6.96 -3.46 -25.17
N GLU A 44 5.90 -3.63 -25.96
CA GLU A 44 5.61 -4.89 -26.64
C GLU A 44 6.60 -5.21 -27.77
N GLN A 45 7.08 -4.18 -28.48
CA GLN A 45 8.18 -4.34 -29.42
C GLN A 45 9.46 -4.78 -28.70
N LEU A 46 9.78 -4.18 -27.55
CA LEU A 46 10.95 -4.54 -26.75
C LEU A 46 10.87 -5.94 -26.14
N VAL A 47 9.66 -6.41 -25.81
CA VAL A 47 9.42 -7.82 -25.44
C VAL A 47 9.68 -8.74 -26.62
N THR A 48 9.18 -8.39 -27.80
CA THR A 48 9.39 -9.18 -29.03
C THR A 48 10.88 -9.23 -29.40
N ALA A 49 11.63 -8.16 -29.16
CA ALA A 49 13.08 -8.09 -29.32
C ALA A 49 13.88 -8.84 -28.22
N GLY A 50 13.21 -9.39 -27.20
CA GLY A 50 13.84 -10.11 -26.10
C GLY A 50 14.56 -9.23 -25.07
N SER A 51 14.46 -7.90 -25.17
CA SER A 51 15.05 -6.97 -24.20
C SER A 51 14.23 -6.86 -22.90
N LEU A 52 12.92 -7.14 -22.98
CA LEU A 52 12.00 -7.14 -21.85
C LEU A 52 11.29 -8.48 -21.71
N SER A 53 10.93 -8.81 -20.47
CA SER A 53 10.10 -9.97 -20.12
C SER A 53 8.76 -9.48 -19.54
N ARG A 54 7.66 -10.15 -19.91
CA ARG A 54 6.32 -9.84 -19.38
C ARG A 54 6.13 -10.54 -18.03
N VAL A 55 5.80 -9.75 -17.01
CA VAL A 55 5.50 -10.22 -15.66
C VAL A 55 4.02 -10.04 -15.36
N ARG A 56 3.32 -11.14 -15.05
CA ARG A 56 1.92 -11.11 -14.64
C ARG A 56 1.83 -11.08 -13.11
N ARG A 57 1.28 -9.99 -12.55
CA ARG A 57 0.98 -9.91 -11.11
C ARG A 57 -0.48 -10.27 -10.83
N PRO A 58 -0.77 -10.93 -9.68
CA PRO A 58 -2.16 -11.18 -9.27
C PRO A 58 -2.91 -9.85 -9.15
N ARG A 59 -4.19 -9.85 -9.51
CA ARG A 59 -5.11 -8.69 -9.44
C ARG A 59 -4.80 -7.52 -10.39
N VAL A 60 -3.83 -7.65 -11.29
CA VAL A 60 -3.55 -6.63 -12.33
C VAL A 60 -4.07 -7.12 -13.68
N LYS A 61 -4.94 -6.32 -14.33
CA LYS A 61 -5.54 -6.67 -15.63
C LYS A 61 -4.52 -6.62 -16.79
N LEU A 62 -3.44 -5.86 -16.60
CA LEU A 62 -2.47 -5.54 -17.66
C LEU A 62 -1.09 -6.06 -17.26
N PRO A 63 -0.29 -6.55 -18.23
CA PRO A 63 1.04 -7.05 -17.95
C PRO A 63 1.97 -5.92 -17.49
N ASN A 64 2.87 -6.26 -16.57
CA ASN A 64 4.02 -5.45 -16.21
C ASN A 64 5.26 -5.98 -16.94
N TYR A 65 6.35 -5.22 -16.89
CA TYR A 65 7.55 -5.51 -17.67
C TYR A 65 8.78 -5.44 -16.77
N ILE A 66 9.75 -6.30 -17.03
CA ILE A 66 11.07 -6.31 -16.37
C ILE A 66 12.16 -6.44 -17.45
N LEU A 67 13.35 -5.92 -17.19
CA LEU A 67 14.50 -6.12 -18.06
C LEU A 67 14.88 -7.60 -18.10
N ALA A 68 15.00 -8.15 -19.31
CA ALA A 68 15.35 -9.56 -19.50
C ALA A 68 16.70 -9.86 -18.84
N GLY A 69 16.81 -11.01 -18.17
CA GLY A 69 18.03 -11.41 -17.44
C GLY A 69 18.23 -10.75 -16.08
N THR A 70 17.35 -9.83 -15.67
CA THR A 70 17.42 -9.16 -14.35
C THR A 70 16.39 -9.67 -13.35
N GLU A 71 15.67 -10.75 -13.68
CA GLU A 71 14.49 -11.26 -12.95
C GLU A 71 14.78 -11.73 -11.51
N LYS A 72 16.05 -11.81 -11.11
CA LYS A 72 16.53 -12.50 -9.90
C LYS A 72 16.08 -11.92 -8.54
N ASN A 73 15.39 -10.79 -8.50
CA ASN A 73 14.98 -10.17 -7.22
C ASN A 73 13.46 -9.90 -7.13
N MET A 74 12.61 -10.77 -7.68
CA MET A 74 11.24 -10.87 -7.15
C MET A 74 11.28 -11.57 -5.80
N THR A 75 11.95 -10.96 -4.81
CA THR A 75 11.71 -11.28 -3.41
C THR A 75 10.24 -11.00 -3.20
N GLN A 76 9.47 -12.08 -3.11
CA GLN A 76 8.11 -12.09 -2.59
C GLN A 76 8.16 -11.17 -1.37
N SER A 77 7.45 -10.04 -1.40
CA SER A 77 7.37 -9.17 -0.23
C SER A 77 6.86 -10.06 0.89
N ASP A 78 7.72 -10.32 1.88
CA ASP A 78 7.41 -11.19 3.02
C ASP A 78 6.02 -10.81 3.52
N GLY A 79 5.12 -11.79 3.45
CA GLY A 79 3.80 -11.65 4.04
C GLY A 79 3.98 -11.22 5.49
N TYR A 80 3.13 -10.31 5.95
CA TYR A 80 3.09 -9.80 7.31
C TYR A 80 3.57 -10.83 8.36
N VAL A 81 4.79 -10.64 8.88
CA VAL A 81 5.41 -11.48 9.94
C VAL A 81 5.00 -10.98 11.33
N GLY A 82 3.86 -10.28 11.43
CA GLY A 82 3.31 -9.86 12.71
C GLY A 82 2.45 -10.98 13.28
N ILE A 83 2.70 -11.35 14.54
CA ILE A 83 1.70 -12.07 15.32
C ILE A 83 0.51 -11.11 15.47
N PRO A 84 -0.71 -11.48 15.03
CA PRO A 84 -1.86 -10.61 15.21
C PRO A 84 -2.03 -10.28 16.70
N ALA A 85 -2.16 -8.99 17.02
CA ALA A 85 -2.32 -8.54 18.40
C ALA A 85 -3.53 -9.26 19.02
N ALA A 86 -3.31 -9.99 20.12
CA ALA A 86 -4.38 -10.64 20.85
C ALA A 86 -5.42 -9.60 21.31
N ALA A 87 -6.68 -9.99 21.37
CA ALA A 87 -7.76 -9.12 21.82
C ALA A 87 -7.43 -8.53 23.20
N ARG A 88 -7.60 -7.21 23.37
CA ARG A 88 -7.47 -6.56 24.67
C ARG A 88 -8.54 -7.11 25.60
N THR A 89 -8.16 -8.02 26.49
CA THR A 89 -9.01 -8.42 27.61
C THR A 89 -9.00 -7.28 28.62
N TYR A 90 -10.08 -6.50 28.65
CA TYR A 90 -10.32 -5.57 29.74
C TYR A 90 -10.63 -6.41 30.98
N VAL A 91 -9.74 -6.39 31.96
CA VAL A 91 -10.05 -6.92 33.30
C VAL A 91 -11.14 -6.03 33.86
N VAL A 92 -12.37 -6.55 33.92
CA VAL A 92 -13.45 -5.90 34.66
C VAL A 92 -13.08 -6.06 36.13
N THR A 93 -12.56 -5.01 36.75
CA THR A 93 -12.42 -4.94 38.20
C THR A 93 -13.82 -4.95 38.81
N THR A 94 -14.34 -6.13 39.13
CA THR A 94 -15.53 -6.32 39.98
C THR A 94 -15.15 -6.06 41.44
N GLY A 95 -14.65 -4.86 41.72
CA GLY A 95 -14.43 -4.38 43.09
C GLY A 95 -15.72 -3.74 43.59
N ASP A 96 -16.24 -4.24 44.70
CA ASP A 96 -17.47 -3.72 45.29
C ASP A 96 -17.26 -2.25 45.71
N LEU A 97 -18.09 -1.34 45.17
CA LEU A 97 -17.99 0.10 45.39
C LEU A 97 -18.68 0.54 46.70
N ASP A 98 -18.87 -0.38 47.64
CA ASP A 98 -19.58 -0.15 48.90
C ASP A 98 -18.99 1.01 49.70
N ALA A 99 -17.66 1.16 49.71
CA ALA A 99 -16.99 2.28 50.37
C ALA A 99 -17.40 3.63 49.74
N TYR A 100 -17.42 3.71 48.40
CA TYR A 100 -17.82 4.92 47.67
C TYR A 100 -19.31 5.25 47.88
N MET A 101 -20.16 4.22 47.85
CA MET A 101 -21.59 4.37 48.12
C MET A 101 -21.88 4.82 49.56
N SER A 102 -21.10 4.34 50.53
CA SER A 102 -21.22 4.77 51.93
C SER A 102 -20.85 6.24 52.13
N GLU A 103 -19.83 6.74 51.41
CA GLU A 103 -19.47 8.16 51.45
C GLU A 103 -20.54 9.05 50.83
N ILE A 104 -21.15 8.63 49.71
CA ILE A 104 -22.24 9.37 49.08
C ILE A 104 -23.42 9.52 50.04
N ARG A 105 -23.83 8.44 50.71
CA ARG A 105 -24.92 8.47 51.69
C ARG A 105 -24.61 9.42 52.85
N ARG A 106 -23.40 9.33 53.40
CA ARG A 106 -22.95 10.22 54.49
C ARG A 106 -23.00 11.70 54.10
N ARG A 107 -22.61 12.04 52.87
CA ARG A 107 -22.70 13.44 52.37
C ARG A 107 -24.14 13.90 52.21
N ALA A 108 -25.03 13.04 51.70
CA ALA A 108 -26.44 13.35 51.58
C ALA A 108 -27.08 13.64 52.95
N ASP A 109 -26.78 12.82 53.96
CA ASP A 109 -27.27 13.01 55.33
C ASP A 109 -26.80 14.34 55.92
N LEU A 110 -25.52 14.69 55.74
CA LEU A 110 -24.98 15.98 56.18
C LEU A 110 -25.66 17.18 55.50
N CYS A 111 -25.92 17.11 54.19
CA CYS A 111 -26.62 18.16 53.48
C CYS A 111 -28.07 18.34 53.97
N MET A 112 -28.73 17.26 54.37
CA MET A 112 -30.08 17.33 54.93
C MET A 112 -30.10 17.86 56.36
N MET A 113 -29.04 17.62 57.15
CA MET A 113 -28.89 18.21 58.50
C MET A 113 -28.69 19.73 58.46
N VAL A 114 -27.96 20.25 57.48
CA VAL A 114 -27.72 21.72 57.32
C VAL A 114 -28.97 22.47 56.83
N ARG A 115 -29.97 21.76 56.27
CA ARG A 115 -31.22 22.36 55.77
C ARG A 115 -32.33 22.48 56.82
N ARG A 116 -32.08 22.10 58.07
CA ARG A 116 -32.98 22.36 59.22
C ARG A 116 -32.47 23.55 60.03
#